data_AF-F0Q586-F1
#
_entry.id   AF-F0Q586-F1
#
_cell.length_a   1.000
_cell.length_b   1.000
_cell.length_c   1.000
_cell.angle_alpha   90.00
_cell.angle_beta   90.00
_cell.angle_gamma   90.00
#
_symmetry.space_group_name_H-M   'P 1'
#
loop_
_entity.id
_entity.type
_entity.pdbx_description
1 polymer ?
#
loop_
_entity_poly.entity_id
_entity_poly.type
_entity_poly.pdbx_seq_one_letter_code
_entity_poly.pdbx_strand_id
1 'polypeptide(L)'
;MSTVKTTPPPTRVDPSADGIPVEHRPGYGVPSQDPRPSAQVPLTPEEAEREAGSVLAGGGVMAGAATGAAVGGAMAGPIGVVVGVAVGGVAGAVGGAAASKAVATDPHDIPQPEGAQPRSGGQQ
;
A
#
# COMPACT_ATOMS: atom_id res chain seq x y z
N MET A 1 7.67 48.97 13.14
CA MET A 1 6.32 48.38 13.09
C MET A 1 6.46 46.86 13.02
N SER A 2 6.26 46.16 14.14
CA SER A 2 6.26 44.68 14.18
C SER A 2 4.85 44.18 13.90
N THR A 3 4.69 43.44 12.81
CA THR A 3 3.46 42.74 12.46
C THR A 3 3.29 41.53 13.38
N VAL A 4 2.32 41.61 14.29
CA VAL A 4 1.85 40.47 15.09
C VAL A 4 1.17 39.50 14.13
N LYS A 5 1.83 38.35 13.89
CA LYS A 5 1.21 37.20 13.25
C LYS A 5 0.28 36.56 14.27
N THR A 6 -1.01 36.86 14.18
CA THR A 6 -2.03 36.20 15.01
C THR A 6 -2.22 34.77 14.51
N THR A 7 -1.55 33.82 15.13
CA THR A 7 -1.84 32.40 14.94
C THR A 7 -3.20 32.10 15.58
N PRO A 8 -4.20 31.58 14.84
CA PRO A 8 -5.44 31.14 15.46
C PRO A 8 -5.14 30.04 16.49
N PRO A 9 -5.89 29.98 17.60
CA PRO A 9 -5.73 28.90 18.57
C PRO A 9 -5.89 27.54 17.87
N PRO A 10 -5.16 26.50 18.27
CA PRO A 10 -5.35 25.17 17.69
C PRO A 10 -6.81 24.79 17.91
N THR A 11 -7.53 24.55 16.81
CA THR A 11 -8.89 24.01 16.89
C THR A 11 -8.77 22.68 17.62
N ARG A 12 -9.33 22.60 18.82
CA ARG A 12 -9.44 21.33 19.55
C ARG A 12 -10.32 20.44 18.68
N VAL A 13 -9.72 19.41 18.10
CA VAL A 13 -10.46 18.33 17.47
C VAL A 13 -11.04 17.55 18.63
N ASP A 14 -12.35 17.65 18.86
CA ASP A 14 -13.04 16.81 19.82
C ASP A 14 -12.83 15.33 19.41
N PRO A 15 -12.82 14.38 20.37
CA PRO A 15 -12.82 12.96 20.03
C PRO A 15 -13.93 12.70 19.01
N SER A 16 -13.66 11.85 18.01
CA SER A 16 -14.63 11.50 16.96
C SER A 16 -16.02 11.38 17.59
N ALA A 17 -16.98 12.18 17.12
CA ALA A 17 -18.31 12.30 17.73
C ALA A 17 -19.03 10.95 17.87
N ASP A 18 -18.56 9.95 17.12
CA ASP A 18 -19.08 8.61 17.02
C ASP A 18 -18.50 7.63 18.07
N GLY A 19 -17.58 8.09 18.93
CA GLY A 19 -16.99 7.27 19.99
C GLY A 19 -16.07 6.14 19.50
N ILE A 20 -15.78 6.08 18.20
CA ILE A 20 -14.80 5.16 17.63
C ILE A 20 -13.41 5.61 18.08
N PRO A 21 -12.62 4.78 18.79
CA PRO A 21 -11.25 5.11 19.13
C PRO A 21 -10.47 5.30 17.82
N VAL A 22 -9.88 6.48 17.63
CA VAL A 22 -8.86 6.66 16.59
C VAL A 22 -7.72 5.74 16.97
N GLU A 23 -7.49 4.72 16.15
CA GLU A 23 -6.46 3.72 16.41
C GLU A 23 -5.09 4.37 16.33
N HIS A 24 -4.58 4.71 17.51
CA HIS A 24 -3.41 5.54 17.64
C HIS A 24 -2.44 4.97 18.65
N ARG A 25 -1.19 4.76 18.21
CA ARG A 25 -0.14 4.30 19.11
C ARG A 25 0.16 5.43 20.11
N PRO A 26 0.16 5.17 21.44
CA PRO A 26 0.46 6.19 22.42
C PRO A 26 1.78 6.92 22.12
N GLY A 27 1.77 8.27 22.14
CA GLY A 27 2.95 9.09 21.84
C GLY A 27 3.16 9.44 20.36
N TYR A 28 2.30 8.99 19.46
CA TYR A 28 2.30 9.34 18.03
C TYR A 28 1.07 10.18 17.65
N GLY A 29 1.08 10.83 16.48
CA GLY A 29 -0.11 11.47 15.89
C GLY A 29 -0.68 10.61 14.75
N VAL A 30 -1.93 10.84 14.31
CA VAL A 30 -2.72 9.98 13.37
C VAL A 30 -1.85 9.22 12.36
N PRO A 31 -1.97 7.88 12.18
CA PRO A 31 -0.93 7.11 11.49
C PRO A 31 -0.77 7.58 10.05
N SER A 32 -1.88 7.87 9.37
CA SER A 32 -1.88 8.41 7.99
C SER A 32 -1.22 9.80 7.85
N GLN A 33 -1.00 10.52 8.96
CA GLN A 33 -0.46 11.89 9.00
C GLN A 33 0.90 11.98 9.70
N ASP A 34 1.42 10.89 10.28
CA ASP A 34 2.70 10.84 10.96
C ASP A 34 3.69 9.99 10.15
N PRO A 35 4.68 10.62 9.47
CA PRO A 35 5.59 9.92 8.58
C PRO A 35 6.59 9.03 9.32
N ARG A 36 6.64 9.09 10.66
CA ARG A 36 7.53 8.23 11.45
C ARG A 36 7.05 6.77 11.31
N PRO A 37 7.93 5.82 10.92
CA PRO A 37 7.52 4.43 10.73
C PRO A 37 6.87 3.79 11.96
N SER A 38 7.29 4.21 13.16
CA SER A 38 6.77 3.72 14.44
C SER A 38 5.37 4.22 14.80
N ALA A 39 4.87 5.24 14.10
CA ALA A 39 3.49 5.74 14.19
C ALA A 39 2.49 4.87 13.42
N GLN A 40 2.98 4.10 12.45
CA GLN A 40 2.16 3.19 11.66
C GLN A 40 1.81 1.94 12.47
N VAL A 41 0.63 1.38 12.19
CA VAL A 41 0.24 0.07 12.69
C VAL A 41 0.79 -0.97 11.70
N PRO A 42 1.68 -1.88 12.12
CA PRO A 42 2.19 -2.91 11.23
C PRO A 42 1.07 -3.90 10.88
N LEU A 43 1.01 -4.31 9.62
CA LEU A 43 0.16 -5.42 9.19
C LEU A 43 0.62 -6.72 9.84
N THR A 44 -0.32 -7.59 10.17
CA THR A 44 0.00 -8.99 10.46
C THR A 44 0.55 -9.67 9.19
N PRO A 45 1.32 -10.77 9.33
CA PRO A 45 1.83 -11.50 8.16
C PRO A 45 0.71 -11.92 7.18
N GLU A 46 -0.43 -12.38 7.71
CA GLU A 46 -1.58 -12.79 6.91
C GLU A 46 -2.22 -11.62 6.15
N GLU A 47 -2.34 -10.44 6.78
CA GLU A 47 -2.83 -9.23 6.13
C GLU A 47 -1.85 -8.75 5.06
N ALA A 48 -0.55 -8.77 5.34
CA ALA A 48 0.49 -8.39 4.38
C ALA A 48 0.47 -9.29 3.14
N GLU A 49 0.33 -10.61 3.31
CA GLU A 49 0.19 -11.55 2.19
C GLU A 49 -1.08 -11.31 1.38
N ARG A 50 -2.19 -11.02 2.05
CA ARG A 50 -3.47 -10.73 1.40
C ARG A 50 -3.42 -9.42 0.61
N GLU A 51 -2.81 -8.39 1.18
CA GLU A 51 -2.62 -7.10 0.50
C GLU A 51 -1.68 -7.22 -0.68
N ALA A 52 -0.54 -7.91 -0.53
CA ALA A 52 0.39 -8.18 -1.62
C ALA A 52 -0.29 -8.96 -2.76
N GLY A 53 -1.10 -9.97 -2.43
CA GLY A 53 -1.91 -10.70 -3.40
C GLY A 53 -2.91 -9.83 -4.13
N SER A 54 -3.59 -8.92 -3.41
CA SER A 54 -4.53 -7.97 -4.00
C SER A 54 -3.83 -6.96 -4.92
N VAL A 55 -2.66 -6.45 -4.51
CA VAL A 55 -1.87 -5.53 -5.32
C VAL A 55 -1.42 -6.20 -6.60
N LEU A 56 -0.92 -7.43 -6.54
CA LEU A 56 -0.43 -8.12 -7.72
C LEU A 56 -1.57 -8.58 -8.64
N ALA A 57 -2.73 -8.98 -8.09
CA ALA A 57 -3.93 -9.23 -8.88
C ALA A 57 -4.41 -7.94 -9.58
N GLY A 58 -4.47 -6.81 -8.86
CA GLY A 58 -4.88 -5.52 -9.43
C GLY A 58 -3.91 -5.01 -10.50
N GLY A 59 -2.60 -5.11 -10.25
CA GLY A 59 -1.55 -4.82 -11.24
C GLY A 59 -1.66 -5.74 -12.46
N GLY A 60 -1.94 -7.02 -12.22
CA GLY A 60 -2.21 -8.03 -13.23
C GLY A 60 -3.39 -7.65 -14.13
N VAL A 61 -4.51 -7.18 -13.57
CA VAL A 61 -5.66 -6.68 -14.35
C VAL A 61 -5.20 -5.61 -15.34
N MET A 62 -4.46 -4.60 -14.86
CA MET A 62 -4.04 -3.49 -15.70
C MET A 62 -3.08 -3.93 -16.81
N ALA A 63 -2.06 -4.74 -16.47
CA ALA A 63 -1.09 -5.26 -17.43
C ALA A 63 -1.75 -6.20 -18.46
N GLY A 64 -2.61 -7.10 -17.99
CA GLY A 64 -3.33 -8.03 -18.84
C GLY A 64 -4.34 -7.34 -19.75
N ALA A 65 -5.09 -6.36 -19.24
CA ALA A 65 -6.01 -5.55 -20.02
C ALA A 65 -5.28 -4.76 -21.13
N ALA A 66 -4.15 -4.12 -20.81
CA ALA A 66 -3.34 -3.41 -21.79
C ALA A 66 -2.79 -4.35 -22.88
N THR A 67 -2.28 -5.51 -22.48
CA THR A 67 -1.77 -6.52 -23.41
C THR A 67 -2.88 -7.08 -24.31
N GLY A 68 -4.03 -7.42 -23.71
CA GLY A 68 -5.20 -7.92 -24.43
C GLY A 68 -5.78 -6.87 -25.38
N ALA A 69 -5.82 -5.60 -24.97
CA ALA A 69 -6.21 -4.48 -25.82
C ALA A 69 -5.33 -4.39 -27.07
N ALA A 70 -4.00 -4.48 -26.90
CA ALA A 70 -3.05 -4.39 -27.99
C ALA A 70 -3.21 -5.54 -28.99
N VAL A 71 -3.25 -6.79 -28.49
CA VAL A 71 -3.42 -7.98 -29.33
C VAL A 71 -4.79 -8.00 -30.01
N GLY A 72 -5.85 -7.72 -29.26
CA GLY A 72 -7.22 -7.68 -29.77
C GLY A 72 -7.40 -6.57 -30.81
N GLY A 73 -6.84 -5.40 -30.56
CA GLY A 73 -6.83 -4.28 -31.50
C GLY A 73 -6.12 -4.61 -32.81
N ALA A 74 -4.97 -5.27 -32.74
CA ALA A 74 -4.21 -5.68 -33.93
C ALA A 74 -4.98 -6.69 -34.79
N MET A 75 -5.73 -7.60 -34.16
CA MET A 75 -6.42 -8.70 -34.88
C MET A 75 -7.85 -8.36 -35.33
N ALA A 76 -8.58 -7.56 -34.56
CA ALA A 76 -10.01 -7.33 -34.76
C ALA A 76 -10.44 -5.86 -34.61
N GLY A 77 -9.47 -4.93 -34.61
CA GLY A 77 -9.74 -3.49 -34.55
C GLY A 77 -10.43 -3.07 -33.24
N PRO A 78 -11.30 -2.04 -33.26
CA PRO A 78 -11.87 -1.46 -32.04
C PRO A 78 -12.67 -2.45 -31.18
N ILE A 79 -13.43 -3.37 -31.79
CA ILE A 79 -14.17 -4.41 -31.07
C ILE A 79 -13.19 -5.35 -30.36
N GLY A 80 -12.09 -5.69 -31.02
CA GLY A 80 -11.01 -6.51 -30.46
C GLY A 80 -10.36 -5.87 -29.24
N VAL A 81 -10.23 -4.54 -29.20
CA VAL A 81 -9.73 -3.82 -28.00
C VAL A 81 -10.66 -4.06 -26.81
N VAL A 82 -11.98 -3.91 -26.99
CA VAL A 82 -12.95 -4.08 -25.88
C VAL A 82 -12.93 -5.50 -25.33
N VAL A 83 -12.98 -6.51 -26.22
CA VAL A 83 -12.92 -7.91 -25.83
C VAL A 83 -11.56 -8.24 -25.22
N GLY A 84 -10.49 -7.73 -25.81
CA GLY A 84 -9.12 -7.91 -25.35
C GLY A 84 -8.88 -7.34 -23.96
N VAL A 85 -9.39 -6.13 -23.65
CA VAL A 85 -9.34 -5.55 -22.31
C VAL A 85 -10.02 -6.45 -21.29
N ALA A 86 -11.22 -6.95 -21.59
CA ALA A 86 -11.98 -7.77 -20.66
C ALA A 86 -11.29 -9.12 -20.40
N VAL A 87 -10.96 -9.86 -21.46
CA VAL A 87 -10.31 -11.18 -21.36
C VAL A 87 -8.91 -11.05 -20.78
N GLY A 88 -8.14 -10.09 -21.27
CA GLY A 88 -6.79 -9.80 -20.80
C GLY A 88 -6.78 -9.36 -19.34
N GLY A 89 -7.74 -8.53 -18.91
CA GLY A 89 -7.86 -8.10 -17.52
C GLY A 89 -8.15 -9.26 -16.57
N VAL A 90 -9.06 -10.16 -16.92
CA VAL A 90 -9.34 -11.36 -16.12
C VAL A 90 -8.13 -12.29 -16.06
N ALA A 91 -7.52 -12.59 -17.20
CA ALA A 91 -6.33 -13.43 -17.26
C ALA A 91 -5.16 -12.82 -16.46
N GLY A 92 -5.00 -11.50 -16.56
CA GLY A 92 -4.04 -10.73 -15.80
C GLY A 92 -4.28 -10.78 -14.29
N ALA A 93 -5.53 -10.66 -13.83
CA ALA A 93 -5.89 -10.78 -12.42
C ALA A 93 -5.51 -12.15 -11.85
N VAL A 94 -5.86 -13.22 -12.57
CA VAL A 94 -5.57 -14.60 -12.17
C VAL A 94 -4.06 -14.85 -12.17
N GLY A 95 -3.36 -14.42 -13.22
CA GLY A 95 -1.90 -14.53 -13.30
C GLY A 95 -1.19 -13.74 -12.20
N GLY A 96 -1.66 -12.53 -11.91
CA GLY A 96 -1.15 -11.70 -10.82
C GLY A 96 -1.38 -12.32 -9.43
N ALA A 97 -2.58 -12.85 -9.18
CA ALA A 97 -2.86 -13.56 -7.94
C ALA A 97 -1.98 -14.82 -7.79
N ALA A 98 -1.78 -15.59 -8.86
CA ALA A 98 -0.91 -16.76 -8.84
C ALA A 98 0.57 -16.40 -8.57
N ALA A 99 1.07 -15.34 -9.20
CA ALA A 99 2.42 -14.86 -8.97
C ALA A 99 2.66 -14.43 -7.50
N SER A 100 1.60 -13.95 -6.81
CA SER A 100 1.72 -13.53 -5.41
C SER A 100 1.97 -14.71 -4.47
N LYS A 101 1.43 -15.88 -4.84
CA LYS A 101 1.65 -17.13 -4.11
C LYS A 101 3.02 -17.72 -4.38
N ALA A 102 3.58 -17.49 -5.56
CA ALA A 102 4.95 -17.89 -5.87
C ALA A 102 6.00 -17.05 -5.12
N VAL A 103 5.81 -15.72 -5.03
CA VAL A 103 6.76 -14.86 -4.30
C VAL A 103 6.70 -15.05 -2.78
N ALA A 104 5.54 -15.37 -2.23
CA ALA A 104 5.40 -15.70 -0.81
C ALA A 104 6.20 -16.96 -0.39
N THR A 105 6.61 -17.79 -1.37
CA THR A 105 7.41 -19.00 -1.12
C THR A 105 8.92 -18.79 -1.25
N ASP A 106 9.39 -17.60 -1.60
CA ASP A 106 10.83 -17.27 -1.67
C ASP A 106 11.27 -16.46 -0.43
N PRO A 107 12.01 -17.05 0.53
CA PRO A 107 12.35 -16.40 1.80
C PRO A 107 13.41 -15.27 1.70
N HIS A 108 13.96 -14.98 0.52
CA HIS A 108 15.23 -14.26 0.42
C HIS A 108 15.17 -12.75 0.12
N ASP A 109 13.99 -12.15 -0.02
CA ASP A 109 13.84 -10.76 -0.48
C ASP A 109 13.11 -9.82 0.50
N ILE A 110 13.21 -10.08 1.81
CA ILE A 110 12.85 -9.07 2.81
C ILE A 110 14.02 -8.09 2.93
N PRO A 111 13.89 -6.80 2.56
CA PRO A 111 14.93 -5.82 2.85
C PRO A 111 15.11 -5.77 4.35
N GLN A 112 16.26 -6.25 4.84
CA GLN A 112 16.64 -6.11 6.23
C GLN A 112 16.58 -4.62 6.56
N PRO A 113 15.88 -4.18 7.62
CA PRO A 113 15.95 -2.79 8.05
C PRO A 113 17.38 -2.51 8.52
N GLU A 114 18.22 -2.00 7.62
CA GLU A 114 19.49 -1.36 7.95
C GLU A 114 19.17 -0.17 8.86
N GLY A 115 19.48 -0.29 10.15
CA GLY A 115 19.41 0.85 11.06
C GLY A 115 19.25 0.57 12.55
N ALA A 116 19.02 -0.68 13.00
CA ALA A 116 19.02 -0.98 14.43
C ALA A 116 20.44 -1.34 14.91
N GLN A 117 21.32 -0.33 14.99
CA GLN A 117 22.58 -0.45 15.69
C GLN A 117 22.30 -0.83 17.17
N PRO A 118 22.79 -1.96 17.68
CA PRO A 118 22.66 -2.26 19.10
C PRO A 118 23.54 -1.26 19.85
N ARG A 119 22.92 -0.34 20.60
CA ARG A 119 23.67 0.44 21.59
C ARG A 119 24.16 -0.53 22.65
N SER A 120 25.42 -0.91 22.50
CA SER A 120 26.24 -1.56 23.51
C SER A 120 26.15 -0.73 24.80
N GLY A 121 25.50 -1.31 25.81
CA GLY A 121 25.70 -0.89 27.19
C GLY A 121 27.06 -1.40 27.64
N GLY A 122 27.92 -0.49 28.12
CA GLY A 122 29.22 -0.85 28.66
C GLY A 122 30.06 0.36 29.06
N GLN A 123 29.89 0.79 30.31
CA GLN A 123 30.89 1.34 31.24
C GLN A 123 31.76 2.52 30.80
N GLN A 124 31.62 3.67 31.48
CA GLN A 124 32.60 4.19 32.46
C GLN A 124 31.88 4.99 33.55
#